data_AF-A0A9E8MZL0-F1
#
_entry.id   AF-A0A9E8MZL0-F1
#
_cell.length_a   1.000
_cell.length_b   1.000
_cell.length_c   1.000
_cell.angle_alpha   90.00
_cell.angle_beta   90.00
_cell.angle_gamma   90.00
#
_symmetry.space_group_name_H-M   'P 1'
#
loop_
_entity.id
_entity.type
_entity.pdbx_description
1 polymer ?
#
loop_
_entity_poly.entity_id
_entity_poly.type
_entity_poly.pdbx_seq_one_letter_code
_entity_poly.pdbx_strand_id
1 'polypeptide(L)'
;MLAKPAAFIGFKSKIGLFSPFKFKKNIMTRLISGVLILGFISVTSAQKKQEYPIAPKDSIEDTYFGETIKDPYQWMENPEDPRLLDWLDKQEKLTRRQKKKYVKSWKLRSRLQPCTVELERKNLSCTMKEQIV
;
A
#
# COMPACT_ATOMS: atom_id res chain seq x y z
N MET A 1 -49.10 -32.03 -19.29
CA MET A 1 -48.09 -30.98 -19.58
C MET A 1 -46.80 -31.38 -18.86
N LEU A 2 -46.03 -32.38 -19.30
CA LEU A 2 -45.08 -32.41 -20.43
C LEU A 2 -44.16 -31.19 -20.54
N ALA A 3 -42.94 -31.31 -19.98
CA ALA A 3 -41.71 -30.92 -20.67
C ALA A 3 -40.48 -31.51 -19.94
N LYS A 4 -39.84 -32.47 -20.60
CA LYS A 4 -38.49 -33.00 -20.28
C LYS A 4 -37.45 -31.92 -20.58
N PRO A 5 -36.39 -31.72 -19.77
CA PRO A 5 -35.21 -31.03 -20.25
C PRO A 5 -34.38 -31.94 -21.15
N ALA A 6 -34.05 -31.38 -22.31
CA ALA A 6 -33.44 -32.02 -23.47
C ALA A 6 -31.95 -32.34 -23.28
N ALA A 7 -31.52 -33.29 -24.11
CA ALA A 7 -30.20 -33.88 -24.18
C ALA A 7 -29.07 -32.85 -24.36
N PHE A 8 -28.04 -33.00 -23.53
CA PHE A 8 -26.76 -32.31 -23.69
C PHE A 8 -26.03 -32.89 -24.91
N ILE A 9 -25.91 -32.06 -25.94
CA ILE A 9 -25.31 -32.39 -27.23
C ILE A 9 -23.81 -32.59 -27.04
N GLY A 10 -23.34 -33.81 -27.33
CA GLY A 10 -21.94 -34.17 -27.29
C GLY A 10 -21.14 -33.46 -28.38
N PHE A 11 -20.25 -32.56 -27.98
CA PHE A 11 -19.23 -31.99 -28.86
C PHE A 11 -17.99 -32.90 -28.88
N LYS A 12 -17.99 -33.91 -29.76
CA LYS A 12 -16.78 -34.66 -30.13
C LYS A 12 -15.85 -33.71 -30.91
N SER A 13 -14.97 -33.01 -30.20
CA SER A 13 -13.84 -32.33 -30.84
C SER A 13 -12.80 -33.40 -31.21
N LYS A 14 -12.58 -33.56 -32.53
CA LYS A 14 -11.49 -34.34 -33.09
C LYS A 14 -10.18 -33.68 -32.65
N ILE A 15 -9.52 -34.27 -31.65
CA ILE A 15 -8.11 -34.03 -31.39
C ILE A 15 -7.35 -34.66 -32.56
N GLY A 16 -7.10 -33.85 -33.59
CA GLY A 16 -6.28 -34.22 -34.72
C GLY A 16 -4.90 -34.60 -34.23
N LEU A 17 -4.49 -35.82 -34.60
CA LEU A 17 -3.12 -36.32 -34.72
C LEU A 17 -2.03 -35.26 -34.49
N PHE A 18 -1.61 -35.08 -33.24
CA PHE A 18 -0.25 -34.65 -32.98
C PHE A 18 0.61 -35.90 -33.07
N SER A 19 1.32 -36.06 -34.18
CA SER A 19 2.35 -37.08 -34.28
C SER A 19 3.33 -36.92 -33.10
N PRO A 20 3.82 -38.02 -32.49
CA PRO A 20 4.82 -37.88 -31.46
C PRO A 20 6.10 -37.36 -32.12
N PHE A 21 6.36 -36.06 -31.96
CA PHE A 21 7.63 -35.46 -32.32
C PHE A 21 8.70 -36.19 -31.49
N LYS A 22 9.42 -37.13 -32.11
CA LYS A 22 10.42 -37.96 -31.43
C LYS A 22 11.60 -37.08 -31.05
N PHE A 23 11.54 -36.51 -29.85
CA PHE A 23 12.61 -35.71 -29.28
C PHE A 23 13.82 -36.62 -29.02
N LYS A 24 14.83 -36.56 -29.88
CA LYS A 24 16.10 -37.26 -29.66
C LYS A 24 16.75 -36.69 -28.40
N LYS A 25 16.98 -37.55 -27.40
CA LYS A 25 17.64 -37.23 -26.14
C LYS A 25 19.12 -36.90 -26.40
N ASN A 26 19.39 -35.66 -26.80
CA ASN A 26 20.75 -35.18 -27.01
C ASN A 26 21.24 -34.52 -25.71
N ILE A 27 22.47 -34.82 -25.30
CA ILE A 27 23.12 -34.24 -24.10
C ILE A 27 23.04 -32.70 -24.08
N MET A 28 23.04 -32.06 -25.24
CA MET A 28 22.86 -30.60 -25.39
C MET A 28 21.52 -30.08 -24.86
N THR A 29 20.43 -30.83 -24.98
CA THR A 29 19.12 -30.38 -24.47
C THR A 29 19.06 -30.40 -22.94
N ARG A 30 19.89 -31.22 -22.28
CA ARG A 30 20.06 -31.22 -20.80
C ARG A 30 20.87 -30.01 -20.31
N LEU A 31 21.85 -29.57 -21.10
CA LEU A 31 22.65 -28.38 -20.78
C LEU A 31 21.82 -27.10 -20.94
N ILE A 32 21.02 -27.00 -22.00
CA ILE A 32 20.14 -25.85 -22.24
C ILE A 32 19.04 -25.78 -21.17
N SER A 33 18.44 -26.91 -20.77
CA SER A 33 17.46 -26.92 -19.67
C SER A 33 18.06 -26.52 -18.32
N GLY A 34 19.31 -26.91 -18.04
CA GLY A 34 19.99 -26.59 -16.79
C GLY A 34 20.27 -25.08 -16.65
N VAL A 35 20.68 -24.43 -17.74
CA VAL A 35 20.90 -22.97 -17.78
C VAL A 35 19.57 -22.20 -17.62
N LEU A 36 18.48 -22.72 -18.21
CA LEU A 36 17.16 -22.09 -18.13
C LEU A 36 16.55 -22.17 -16.73
N ILE A 37 16.86 -23.23 -15.96
CA ILE A 37 16.44 -23.37 -14.55
C ILE A 37 17.29 -22.49 -13.62
N LEU A 38 18.59 -22.31 -13.87
CA LEU A 38 19.45 -21.40 -13.10
C LEU A 38 19.07 -19.91 -13.26
N GLY A 39 18.57 -19.52 -14.44
CA GLY A 39 18.16 -18.13 -14.71
C GLY A 39 16.89 -17.69 -13.98
N PHE A 40 16.06 -18.62 -13.49
CA PHE A 40 14.75 -18.32 -12.90
C PHE A 40 14.80 -17.95 -11.41
N ILE A 41 15.94 -18.16 -10.73
CA ILE A 41 16.05 -17.97 -9.27
C ILE A 41 16.24 -16.48 -8.88
N SER A 42 16.60 -15.61 -9.82
CA SER A 42 17.08 -14.25 -9.50
C SER A 42 16.01 -13.15 -9.40
N VAL A 43 14.72 -13.45 -9.39
CA VAL A 43 13.66 -12.42 -9.25
C VAL A 43 12.72 -12.74 -8.09
N THR A 44 13.21 -12.54 -6.86
CA THR A 44 12.33 -12.33 -5.71
C THR A 44 12.55 -10.91 -5.20
N SER A 45 11.70 -9.97 -5.64
CA SER A 45 11.66 -8.63 -5.08
C SER A 45 10.98 -8.67 -3.71
N ALA A 46 11.73 -9.03 -2.67
CA ALA A 46 11.24 -8.95 -1.31
C ALA A 46 10.94 -7.46 -0.98
N GLN A 47 9.66 -7.12 -0.90
CA GLN A 47 9.26 -5.81 -0.40
C GLN A 47 9.69 -5.70 1.06
N LYS A 48 10.52 -4.68 1.37
CA LYS A 48 10.99 -4.45 2.73
C LYS A 48 9.80 -4.13 3.63
N LYS A 49 9.47 -5.04 4.56
CA LYS A 49 8.46 -4.83 5.59
C LYS A 49 8.84 -3.60 6.42
N GLN A 50 7.93 -2.64 6.55
CA GLN A 50 8.13 -1.48 7.40
C GLN A 50 7.74 -1.83 8.83
N GLU A 51 8.65 -1.62 9.77
CA GLU A 51 8.40 -1.80 11.20
C GLU A 51 7.80 -0.52 11.76
N TYR A 52 6.57 -0.60 12.27
CA TYR A 52 5.91 0.50 12.94
C TYR A 52 6.10 0.40 14.46
N PRO A 53 6.22 1.53 15.17
CA PRO A 53 6.18 1.54 16.63
C PRO A 53 4.90 0.88 17.15
N ILE A 54 5.05 -0.05 18.09
CA ILE A 54 3.93 -0.72 18.74
C ILE A 54 3.26 0.29 19.69
N ALA A 55 1.95 0.49 19.53
CA ALA A 55 1.13 1.27 20.45
C ALA A 55 0.59 0.36 21.57
N PRO A 56 0.71 0.75 22.85
CA PRO A 56 -0.02 0.10 23.94
C PRO A 56 -1.53 0.08 23.68
N LYS A 57 -2.17 -1.01 24.08
CA LYS A 57 -3.63 -1.18 23.99
C LYS A 57 -4.17 -1.39 25.38
N ASP A 58 -5.14 -0.58 25.76
CA ASP A 58 -5.90 -0.75 26.99
C ASP A 58 -7.21 -1.51 26.70
N SER A 59 -7.92 -1.93 27.74
CA SER A 59 -9.18 -2.67 27.63
C SER A 59 -10.39 -1.76 27.88
N ILE A 60 -10.33 -0.52 27.41
CA ILE A 60 -11.40 0.46 27.64
C ILE A 60 -12.54 0.15 26.67
N GLU A 61 -13.76 0.10 27.21
CA GLU A 61 -14.98 -0.25 26.49
C GLU A 61 -16.11 0.65 26.98
N ASP A 62 -16.87 1.22 26.05
CA ASP A 62 -18.02 2.07 26.33
C ASP A 62 -19.28 1.46 25.72
N THR A 63 -20.45 1.71 26.32
CA THR A 63 -21.73 1.19 25.80
C THR A 63 -22.59 2.33 25.28
N TYR A 64 -22.90 2.30 23.99
CA TYR A 64 -23.75 3.27 23.31
C TYR A 64 -25.01 2.58 22.79
N PHE A 65 -26.20 3.07 23.19
CA PHE A 65 -27.49 2.53 22.74
C PHE A 65 -27.65 1.01 22.89
N GLY A 66 -27.00 0.42 23.89
CA GLY A 66 -27.01 -1.03 24.16
C GLY A 66 -25.94 -1.84 23.41
N GLU A 67 -25.08 -1.20 22.63
CA GLU A 67 -23.93 -1.81 21.96
C GLU A 67 -22.62 -1.45 22.68
N THR A 68 -21.80 -2.46 23.00
CA THR A 68 -20.47 -2.27 23.59
C THR A 68 -19.41 -2.07 22.51
N ILE A 69 -18.73 -0.92 22.54
CA ILE A 69 -17.66 -0.52 21.63
C ILE A 69 -16.34 -0.47 22.41
N LYS A 70 -15.32 -1.16 21.89
CA LYS A 70 -13.98 -1.13 22.48
C LYS A 70 -13.19 0.04 21.90
N ASP A 71 -12.58 0.85 22.76
CA ASP A 71 -11.60 1.86 22.36
C ASP A 71 -10.24 1.62 23.07
N PRO A 72 -9.39 0.74 22.51
CA PRO A 72 -8.12 0.40 23.12
C PRO A 72 -7.08 1.54 23.15
N TYR A 73 -7.35 2.67 22.46
CA TYR A 73 -6.40 3.76 22.28
C TYR A 73 -6.87 5.09 22.86
N GLN A 74 -7.95 5.10 23.65
CA GLN A 74 -8.48 6.31 24.27
C GLN A 74 -7.44 7.07 25.13
N TRP A 75 -6.43 6.38 25.66
CA TRP A 75 -5.31 7.02 26.36
C TRP A 75 -4.54 8.03 25.50
N MET A 76 -4.58 7.92 24.16
CA MET A 76 -3.98 8.89 23.24
C MET A 76 -4.74 10.22 23.17
N GLU A 77 -5.96 10.29 23.72
CA GLU A 77 -6.73 11.53 23.79
C GLU A 77 -6.22 12.47 24.89
N ASN A 78 -5.50 11.93 25.89
CA ASN A 78 -4.90 12.74 26.95
C ASN A 78 -3.49 13.22 26.55
N PRO A 79 -3.29 14.53 26.28
CA PRO A 79 -1.98 15.06 25.90
C PRO A 79 -0.93 15.01 27.02
N GLU A 80 -1.34 14.86 28.28
CA GLU A 80 -0.45 14.80 29.44
C GLU A 80 0.03 13.36 29.75
N ASP A 81 -0.51 12.34 29.07
CA ASP A 81 -0.10 10.95 29.30
C ASP A 81 1.36 10.74 28.81
N PRO A 82 2.29 10.31 29.68
CA PRO A 82 3.68 10.09 29.29
C PRO A 82 3.83 8.98 28.23
N ARG A 83 2.88 8.02 28.15
CA ARG A 83 2.87 6.98 27.11
C ARG A 83 2.70 7.58 25.72
N LEU A 84 1.96 8.69 25.61
CA LEU A 84 1.71 9.37 24.34
C LEU A 84 2.96 10.08 23.83
N LEU A 85 3.67 10.75 24.72
CA LEU A 85 4.93 11.41 24.39
C LEU A 85 5.98 10.41 23.88
N ASP A 86 6.14 9.27 24.56
CA ASP A 86 7.08 8.21 24.12
C ASP A 86 6.67 7.59 22.78
N TRP A 87 5.37 7.35 22.56
CA TRP A 87 4.89 6.82 21.29
C TRP A 87 5.05 7.82 20.13
N LEU A 88 4.77 9.11 20.37
CA LEU A 88 4.93 10.17 19.38
C LEU A 88 6.39 10.35 18.96
N ASP A 89 7.35 10.31 19.89
CA ASP A 89 8.78 10.37 19.56
C ASP A 89 9.20 9.20 18.65
N LYS A 90 8.70 7.99 18.92
CA LYS A 90 8.94 6.83 18.04
C LYS A 90 8.33 7.01 16.66
N GLN A 91 7.12 7.56 16.56
CA GLN A 91 6.45 7.86 15.28
C GLN A 91 7.15 8.97 14.50
N GLU A 92 7.62 10.02 15.18
CA GLU A 92 8.38 11.11 14.56
C GLU A 92 9.69 10.58 13.97
N LYS A 93 10.41 9.74 14.72
CA LYS A 93 11.64 9.09 14.25
C LYS A 93 11.40 8.26 13.00
N LEU A 94 10.33 7.45 12.96
CA LEU A 94 9.94 6.68 11.77
C LEU A 94 9.65 7.62 10.59
N THR A 95 8.80 8.62 10.81
CA THR A 95 8.36 9.57 9.78
C THR A 95 9.53 10.36 9.20
N ARG A 96 10.43 10.84 10.04
CA ARG A 96 11.64 11.57 9.63
C ARG A 96 12.56 10.69 8.78
N ARG A 97 12.73 9.41 9.15
CA ARG A 97 13.49 8.44 8.34
C ARG A 97 12.84 8.26 6.96
N GLN A 98 11.53 8.09 6.91
CA GLN A 98 10.81 7.89 5.65
C GLN A 98 10.83 9.14 4.76
N LYS A 99 10.65 10.33 5.35
CA LYS A 99 10.71 11.61 4.63
C LYS A 99 12.06 11.83 3.95
N LYS A 100 13.17 11.50 4.63
CA LYS A 100 14.53 11.59 4.05
C LYS A 100 14.71 10.67 2.83
N LYS A 101 14.00 9.54 2.78
CA LYS A 101 14.13 8.55 1.69
C LYS A 101 13.51 9.03 0.38
N TYR A 102 12.38 9.73 0.43
CA TYR A 102 11.60 10.04 -0.78
C TYR A 102 11.45 11.53 -1.10
N VAL A 103 11.68 12.42 -0.12
CA VAL A 103 11.33 13.83 -0.29
C VAL A 103 12.59 14.70 -0.33
N LYS A 104 12.90 15.29 -1.49
CA LYS A 104 13.79 16.46 -1.60
C LYS A 104 13.06 17.70 -1.06
N SER A 105 12.68 17.69 0.21
CA SER A 105 11.74 18.67 0.81
C SER A 105 12.21 20.11 0.61
N TRP A 106 13.52 20.35 0.58
CA TRP A 106 14.09 21.68 0.32
C TRP A 106 13.74 22.19 -1.10
N LYS A 107 13.79 21.32 -2.12
CA LYS A 107 13.51 21.67 -3.52
C LYS A 107 12.02 21.96 -3.73
N LEU A 108 11.15 21.23 -3.03
CA LEU A 108 9.72 21.52 -3.04
C LEU A 108 9.43 22.82 -2.29
N ARG A 109 10.04 23.01 -1.12
CA ARG A 109 9.89 24.23 -0.31
C ARG A 109 10.32 25.47 -1.08
N SER A 110 11.46 25.45 -1.78
CA SER A 110 11.93 26.60 -2.56
C SER A 110 10.98 26.98 -3.71
N ARG A 111 10.20 26.02 -4.23
CA ARG A 111 9.19 26.26 -5.27
C ARG A 111 7.87 26.78 -4.70
N LEU A 112 7.47 26.29 -3.52
CA LEU A 112 6.21 26.64 -2.88
C LEU A 112 6.28 27.96 -2.09
N GLN A 113 7.41 28.26 -1.45
CA GLN A 113 7.62 29.49 -0.68
C GLN A 113 7.21 30.79 -1.40
N PRO A 114 7.60 31.03 -2.67
CA PRO A 114 7.16 32.26 -3.35
C PRO A 114 5.65 32.30 -3.57
N CYS A 115 5.02 31.15 -3.89
CA CYS A 115 3.57 31.05 -4.08
C CYS A 115 2.82 31.34 -2.76
N THR A 116 3.29 30.83 -1.62
CA THR A 116 2.62 31.06 -0.33
C THR A 116 2.70 32.52 0.11
N VAL A 117 3.87 33.16 -0.03
CA VAL A 117 4.04 34.58 0.32
C VAL A 117 3.22 35.48 -0.61
N GLU A 118 3.10 35.11 -1.88
CA GLU A 118 2.27 35.86 -2.83
C GLU A 118 0.77 35.72 -2.53
N LEU A 119 0.30 34.54 -2.12
CA LEU A 119 -1.09 34.33 -1.68
C LEU A 119 -1.41 35.13 -0.41
N GLU A 120 -0.51 35.13 0.58
CA GLU A 120 -0.68 35.95 1.79
C GLU A 120 -0.76 37.44 1.45
N ARG A 121 0.13 37.94 0.59
CA ARG A 121 0.08 39.34 0.11
C ARG A 121 -1.19 39.67 -0.64
N LYS A 122 -1.66 38.78 -1.52
CA LYS A 122 -2.90 38.98 -2.29
C LYS A 122 -4.13 38.96 -1.38
N ASN A 123 -4.16 38.08 -0.38
CA ASN A 123 -5.22 38.04 0.63
C ASN A 123 -5.24 39.33 1.45
N LEU A 124 -4.08 39.78 1.95
CA LEU A 124 -3.94 41.07 2.66
C LEU A 124 -4.36 42.26 1.79
N SER A 125 -4.00 42.28 0.50
CA SER A 125 -4.42 43.33 -0.42
C SER A 125 -5.92 43.29 -0.74
N CYS A 126 -6.54 42.10 -0.76
CA CYS A 126 -7.97 41.94 -1.00
C CYS A 126 -8.78 42.40 0.21
N THR A 127 -8.38 41.97 1.42
CA THR A 127 -9.02 42.40 2.67
C THR A 127 -8.89 43.90 2.88
N MET A 128 -7.73 44.49 2.56
CA MET A 128 -7.55 45.94 2.66
C MET A 128 -8.45 46.71 1.68
N LYS A 129 -8.74 46.17 0.49
CA LYS A 129 -9.65 46.81 -0.47
C LYS A 129 -11.12 46.70 -0.05
N GLU A 130 -11.50 45.61 0.61
CA GLU A 130 -12.86 45.42 1.17
C GLU A 130 -13.15 46.28 2.40
N GLN A 131 -12.13 46.75 3.13
CA GLN A 131 -12.30 47.63 4.30
C GLN A 131 -12.28 49.13 3.95
N ILE A 132 -11.95 49.49 2.71
CA ILE A 132 -11.81 50.88 2.24
C ILE A 132 -13.03 51.32 1.38
N VAL A 133 -13.99 50.42 1.14
CA VAL A 133 -15.28 50.68 0.47
C VAL A 133 -16.39 50.62 1.52
#